data_AF-A0A838VU21-F1
#
_entry.id   AF-A0A838VU21-F1
#
_cell.length_a   1.000
_cell.length_b   1.000
_cell.length_c   1.000
_cell.angle_alpha   90.00
_cell.angle_beta   90.00
_cell.angle_gamma   90.00
#
_symmetry.space_group_name_H-M   'P 1'
#
loop_
_entity.id
_entity.type
_entity.pdbx_description
1 polymer ?
#
loop_
_entity_poly.entity_id
_entity_poly.type
_entity_poly.pdbx_seq_one_letter_code
_entity_poly.pdbx_strand_id
1 'polypeptide(L)'
;MDLLELTNREVDSATDAAKEILTVDTPHPRPQLQRAHWQSLNGTWKFAYDDQGQCCQPSDLKEFNHHIQVPFAPESIQSGIGDTKFHANCWYEREFATPSGEGRLLLHFGAVDYHARVWVNDQFVGEHEGGHTPFTIDITAVLNDSGMTKVTVWAQDDPQDLAKPRGKQDWQLEPHSIWYP
;
A
#
# COMPACT_ATOMS: atom_id res chain seq x y z
N MET A 1 -29.72 -32.27 55.84
CA MET A 1 -29.21 -30.90 56.08
C MET A 1 -28.83 -30.38 54.71
N ASP A 2 -29.82 -29.86 54.00
CA ASP A 2 -29.70 -29.14 52.74
C ASP A 2 -30.64 -27.96 52.89
N LEU A 3 -30.09 -26.75 52.82
CA LEU A 3 -30.87 -25.52 52.89
C LEU A 3 -30.88 -24.90 51.49
N LEU A 4 -32.08 -24.87 50.92
CA LEU A 4 -32.46 -24.08 49.77
C LEU A 4 -32.91 -22.68 50.22
N GLU A 5 -32.90 -21.78 49.24
CA GLU A 5 -33.56 -20.47 49.12
C GLU A 5 -32.88 -19.23 49.74
N LEU A 6 -32.68 -18.22 48.89
CA LEU A 6 -33.61 -17.08 48.85
C LEU A 6 -33.46 -16.26 47.56
N THR A 7 -34.63 -15.89 47.03
CA THR A 7 -34.91 -15.14 45.81
C THR A 7 -34.65 -13.63 45.90
N ASN A 8 -34.46 -13.05 44.71
CA ASN A 8 -34.99 -11.76 44.22
C ASN A 8 -34.13 -10.48 44.16
N ARG A 9 -34.26 -9.86 42.95
CA ARG A 9 -34.33 -8.43 42.59
C ARG A 9 -33.07 -7.73 42.06
N GLU A 10 -33.21 -7.26 40.80
CA GLU A 10 -32.48 -6.17 40.17
C GLU A 10 -32.71 -4.83 40.89
N VAL A 11 -31.72 -3.92 40.89
CA VAL A 11 -31.73 -2.58 40.24
C VAL A 11 -30.35 -1.89 40.40
N ASP A 12 -29.86 -1.40 39.25
CA ASP A 12 -28.90 -0.33 38.92
C ASP A 12 -27.60 -0.06 39.71
N SER A 13 -26.50 -0.04 38.96
CA SER A 13 -25.72 1.20 38.72
C SER A 13 -24.51 0.91 37.82
N ALA A 14 -24.34 1.75 36.80
CA ALA A 14 -23.22 1.86 35.87
C ALA A 14 -21.83 1.51 36.45
N THR A 15 -20.95 0.92 35.64
CA THR A 15 -19.76 1.57 35.04
C THR A 15 -18.95 0.54 34.25
N ASP A 16 -18.48 0.97 33.08
CA ASP A 16 -17.20 0.67 32.46
C ASP A 16 -17.02 -0.43 31.38
N ALA A 17 -16.56 0.09 30.25
CA ALA A 17 -15.73 -0.53 29.23
C ALA A 17 -16.27 -1.77 28.50
N ALA A 18 -17.10 -1.50 27.49
CA ALA A 18 -16.97 -2.17 26.20
C ALA A 18 -15.55 -1.92 25.67
N LYS A 19 -14.60 -2.78 26.09
CA LYS A 19 -13.24 -2.78 25.57
C LYS A 19 -13.28 -3.39 24.17
N GLU A 20 -13.41 -2.48 23.20
CA GLU A 20 -12.94 -2.59 21.82
C GLU A 20 -12.18 -3.89 21.52
N ILE A 21 -12.83 -4.81 20.81
CA ILE A 21 -12.13 -5.78 19.99
C ILE A 21 -11.68 -5.03 18.73
N LEU A 22 -10.64 -4.20 18.86
CA LEU A 22 -9.86 -3.72 17.73
C LEU A 22 -8.81 -4.79 17.41
N THR A 23 -9.25 -5.93 16.89
CA THR A 23 -8.36 -6.74 16.06
C THR A 23 -8.14 -5.98 14.78
N VAL A 24 -7.12 -5.13 14.75
CA VAL A 24 -6.53 -4.67 13.50
C VAL A 24 -5.90 -5.90 12.87
N ASP A 25 -6.70 -6.62 12.09
CA ASP A 25 -6.29 -7.78 11.33
C ASP A 25 -5.18 -7.30 10.40
N THR A 26 -3.93 -7.54 10.80
CA THR A 26 -2.78 -7.06 10.05
C THR A 26 -2.74 -7.94 8.81
N PRO A 27 -2.88 -7.40 7.58
CA PRO A 27 -3.00 -8.24 6.40
C PRO A 27 -1.64 -8.85 6.07
N HIS A 28 -1.26 -9.90 6.78
CA HIS A 28 -0.07 -10.68 6.47
C HIS A 28 -0.43 -11.56 5.25
N PRO A 29 0.38 -11.55 4.17
CA PRO A 29 0.06 -12.27 2.92
C PRO A 29 -0.21 -13.77 3.11
N ARG A 30 0.32 -14.35 4.19
CA ARG A 30 0.06 -15.73 4.61
C ARG A 30 -0.22 -15.77 6.11
N PRO A 31 -1.48 -15.64 6.56
CA PRO A 31 -1.79 -15.55 8.00
C PRO A 31 -1.30 -16.75 8.81
N GLN A 32 -1.25 -17.94 8.20
CA GLN A 32 -0.76 -19.17 8.84
C GLN A 32 0.78 -19.32 8.83
N LEU A 33 1.50 -18.49 8.06
CA LEU A 33 2.96 -18.54 7.90
C LEU A 33 3.55 -17.14 8.15
N GLN A 34 3.12 -16.51 9.24
CA GLN A 34 3.59 -15.19 9.62
C GLN A 34 5.04 -15.23 10.07
N ARG A 35 5.89 -14.41 9.43
CA ARG A 35 7.25 -14.19 9.93
C ARG A 35 7.18 -13.32 11.18
N ALA A 36 8.00 -13.62 12.18
CA ALA A 36 8.06 -12.87 13.43
C ALA A 36 8.42 -11.39 13.22
N HIS A 37 9.27 -11.10 12.23
CA HIS A 37 9.70 -9.76 11.87
C HIS A 37 9.10 -9.37 10.52
N TRP A 38 7.91 -8.78 10.57
CA TRP A 38 7.21 -8.25 9.40
C TRP A 38 6.46 -6.97 9.77
N GLN A 39 6.42 -6.01 8.85
CA GLN A 39 5.68 -4.77 8.98
C GLN A 39 4.91 -4.52 7.68
N SER A 40 3.63 -4.19 7.81
CA SER A 40 2.86 -3.66 6.68
C SER A 40 3.25 -2.23 6.39
N LEU A 41 3.47 -1.91 5.12
CA LEU A 41 3.58 -0.54 4.64
C LEU A 41 2.25 -0.02 4.06
N ASN A 42 1.12 -0.68 4.32
CA ASN A 42 -0.21 -0.14 3.99
C ASN A 42 -0.54 1.09 4.86
N GLY A 43 -1.48 1.91 4.40
CA GLY A 43 -1.88 3.18 5.02
C GLY A 43 -1.51 4.38 4.16
N THR A 44 -1.32 5.54 4.78
CA THR A 44 -1.06 6.80 4.07
C THR A 44 0.33 6.84 3.44
N TRP A 45 0.41 7.18 2.17
CA TRP A 45 1.62 7.53 1.43
C TRP A 45 1.50 8.95 0.89
N LYS A 46 2.62 9.65 0.74
CA LYS A 46 2.68 10.87 -0.08
C LYS A 46 2.48 10.47 -1.53
N PHE A 47 1.76 11.29 -2.29
CA PHE A 47 1.37 10.97 -3.66
C PHE A 47 1.45 12.19 -4.58
N ALA A 48 1.82 11.97 -5.83
CA ALA A 48 1.80 12.97 -6.88
C ALA A 48 1.59 12.33 -8.26
N TYR A 49 0.91 13.07 -9.14
CA TYR A 49 0.86 12.76 -10.56
C TYR A 49 2.03 13.42 -11.30
N ASP A 50 2.58 12.73 -12.29
CA ASP A 50 3.55 13.27 -13.26
C ASP A 50 3.03 13.05 -14.68
N ASP A 51 1.91 13.70 -15.01
CA ASP A 51 1.20 13.48 -16.27
C ASP A 51 2.07 13.72 -17.52
N GLN A 52 3.09 14.56 -17.40
CA GLN A 52 4.03 14.84 -18.48
C GLN A 52 5.20 13.85 -18.54
N GLY A 53 5.35 12.98 -17.53
CA GLY A 53 6.43 11.99 -17.44
C GLY A 53 7.82 12.62 -17.45
N GLN A 54 7.97 13.80 -16.85
CA GLN A 54 9.22 14.56 -16.90
C GLN A 54 10.20 14.17 -15.80
N CYS A 55 9.71 13.59 -14.70
CA CYS A 55 10.55 13.19 -13.58
C CYS A 55 11.19 11.83 -13.90
N CYS A 56 12.52 11.77 -13.87
CA CYS A 56 13.27 10.54 -14.10
C CYS A 56 13.72 9.87 -12.78
N GLN A 57 13.73 10.64 -11.70
CA GLN A 57 14.17 10.24 -10.36
C GLN A 57 13.41 11.05 -9.30
N PRO A 58 13.39 10.61 -8.03
CA PRO A 58 12.65 11.28 -6.96
C PRO A 58 12.97 12.77 -6.79
N SER A 59 14.23 13.17 -7.01
CA SER A 59 14.66 14.57 -6.85
C SER A 59 14.13 15.53 -7.92
N ASP A 60 13.63 15.01 -9.04
CA ASP A 60 13.05 15.85 -10.09
C ASP A 60 11.62 16.30 -9.74
N LEU A 61 10.96 15.56 -8.83
CA LEU A 61 9.63 15.88 -8.35
C LEU A 61 9.71 17.06 -7.37
N LYS A 62 8.99 18.14 -7.69
CA LYS A 62 9.01 19.38 -6.89
C LYS A 62 8.34 19.21 -5.53
N GLU A 63 7.21 18.53 -5.51
CA GLU A 63 6.42 18.32 -4.30
C GLU A 63 5.47 17.12 -4.45
N PHE A 64 5.12 16.52 -3.31
CA PHE A 64 3.98 15.60 -3.20
C PHE A 64 2.76 16.40 -2.76
N ASN A 65 1.85 16.65 -3.69
CA ASN A 65 0.67 17.49 -3.50
C ASN A 65 -0.55 16.72 -2.96
N HIS A 66 -0.46 15.39 -2.84
CA HIS A 66 -1.54 14.54 -2.38
C HIS A 66 -1.07 13.52 -1.32
N HIS A 67 -2.05 12.88 -0.68
CA HIS A 67 -1.85 11.71 0.17
C HIS A 67 -2.82 10.62 -0.27
N ILE A 68 -2.33 9.39 -0.39
CA ILE A 68 -3.12 8.24 -0.84
C ILE A 68 -3.11 7.11 0.21
N GLN A 69 -4.24 6.46 0.41
CA GLN A 69 -4.35 5.24 1.22
C GLN A 69 -4.01 4.00 0.40
N VAL A 70 -2.81 3.47 0.58
CA VAL A 70 -2.39 2.18 0.01
C VAL A 70 -3.05 1.05 0.82
N PRO A 71 -3.70 0.05 0.18
CA PRO A 71 -3.49 -0.37 -1.22
C PRO A 71 -4.61 0.04 -2.21
N PHE A 72 -5.40 1.07 -1.92
CA PHE A 72 -6.44 1.51 -2.85
C PHE A 72 -5.83 2.26 -4.03
N ALA A 73 -6.35 1.99 -5.24
CA ALA A 73 -5.94 2.67 -6.47
C ALA A 73 -6.35 4.16 -6.45
N PRO A 74 -5.62 5.07 -7.14
CA PRO A 74 -5.92 6.51 -7.15
C PRO A 74 -7.37 6.84 -7.55
N GLU A 75 -7.96 6.07 -8.47
CA GLU A 75 -9.32 6.26 -8.97
C GLU A 75 -10.40 5.90 -7.93
N SER A 76 -10.04 5.15 -6.89
CA SER A 76 -10.97 4.77 -5.83
C SER A 76 -11.17 5.90 -4.83
N ILE A 77 -12.42 6.16 -4.44
CA ILE A 77 -12.75 7.08 -3.34
C ILE A 77 -12.08 6.64 -2.02
N GLN A 78 -11.90 5.33 -1.80
CA GLN A 78 -11.27 4.81 -0.59
C GLN A 78 -9.78 5.17 -0.48
N SER A 79 -9.13 5.53 -1.59
CA SER A 79 -7.75 5.98 -1.60
C SER A 79 -7.60 7.40 -1.05
N GLY A 80 -8.70 8.17 -0.99
CA GLY A 80 -8.71 9.60 -0.67
C GLY A 80 -8.44 10.51 -1.87
N ILE A 81 -8.16 9.95 -3.05
CA ILE A 81 -7.93 10.70 -4.29
C ILE A 81 -9.21 10.75 -5.14
N GLY A 82 -9.68 9.62 -5.65
CA GLY A 82 -10.93 9.50 -6.39
C GLY A 82 -10.97 10.22 -7.76
N ASP A 83 -9.81 10.54 -8.34
CA ASP A 83 -9.73 11.08 -9.71
C ASP A 83 -9.71 9.91 -10.69
N THR A 84 -10.73 9.80 -11.53
CA THR A 84 -10.91 8.69 -12.49
C THR A 84 -10.30 8.97 -13.86
N LYS A 85 -9.59 10.09 -14.04
CA LYS A 85 -8.86 10.38 -15.28
C LYS A 85 -7.65 9.46 -15.42
N PHE A 86 -7.14 9.40 -16.65
CA PHE A 86 -5.91 8.69 -16.92
C PHE A 86 -4.69 9.50 -16.50
N HIS A 87 -3.93 8.95 -15.56
CA HIS A 87 -2.66 9.48 -15.09
C HIS A 87 -1.57 8.44 -15.30
N ALA A 88 -0.87 8.56 -16.43
CA ALA A 88 0.05 7.52 -16.88
C ALA A 88 1.27 7.37 -15.98
N ASN A 89 1.67 8.39 -15.22
CA ASN A 89 2.80 8.31 -14.29
C ASN A 89 2.39 8.84 -12.92
N CYS A 90 2.68 8.04 -11.90
CA CYS A 90 2.36 8.32 -10.51
C CYS A 90 3.60 8.12 -9.64
N TRP A 91 3.75 8.96 -8.63
CA TRP A 91 4.81 8.88 -7.63
C TRP A 91 4.22 8.67 -6.24
N TYR A 92 4.81 7.74 -5.51
CA TYR A 92 4.45 7.39 -4.14
C TYR A 92 5.68 7.51 -3.26
N GLU A 93 5.54 8.06 -2.06
CA GLU A 93 6.63 8.07 -1.08
C GLU A 93 6.12 7.75 0.32
N ARG A 94 6.91 6.94 1.04
CA ARG A 94 6.67 6.67 2.46
C ARG A 94 7.97 6.50 3.21
N GLU A 95 7.96 7.05 4.41
CA GLU A 95 9.00 6.83 5.41
C GLU A 95 8.50 5.89 6.50
N PHE A 96 9.40 5.07 7.04
CA PHE A 96 9.14 4.20 8.17
C PHE A 96 10.41 4.02 9.00
N ALA A 97 10.23 3.67 10.28
CA ALA A 97 11.35 3.33 11.14
C ALA A 97 12.03 2.05 10.64
N THR A 98 13.33 2.10 10.40
CA THR A 98 14.11 0.95 9.93
C THR A 98 14.05 -0.15 11.00
N PRO A 99 13.56 -1.36 10.68
CA PRO A 99 13.56 -2.46 11.63
C PRO A 99 14.99 -2.77 12.10
N SER A 100 15.17 -2.89 13.41
CA SER A 100 16.45 -3.32 13.99
C SER A 100 16.62 -4.84 13.87
N GLY A 101 17.85 -5.28 13.67
CA GLY A 101 18.20 -6.70 13.63
C GLY A 101 19.39 -7.00 12.75
N GLU A 102 19.90 -8.21 12.87
CA GLU A 102 20.90 -8.75 11.95
C GLU A 102 20.20 -9.46 10.79
N GLY A 103 20.73 -9.32 9.57
CA GLY A 103 20.25 -10.06 8.39
C GLY A 103 19.80 -9.16 7.25
N ARG A 104 18.89 -9.71 6.43
CA ARG A 104 18.41 -9.04 5.20
C ARG A 104 17.07 -8.37 5.43
N LEU A 105 16.95 -7.12 4.99
CA LEU A 105 15.68 -6.41 4.92
C LEU A 105 15.13 -6.49 3.49
N LEU A 106 13.97 -7.12 3.34
CA LEU A 106 13.32 -7.33 2.05
C LEU A 106 12.06 -6.48 1.95
N LEU A 107 11.95 -5.72 0.87
CA LEU A 107 10.76 -4.96 0.53
C LEU A 107 9.87 -5.80 -0.40
N HIS A 108 8.64 -6.05 0.03
CA HIS A 108 7.69 -6.89 -0.69
C HIS A 108 6.56 -6.06 -1.27
N PHE A 109 6.36 -6.17 -2.58
CA PHE A 109 5.23 -5.59 -3.29
C PHE A 109 4.27 -6.70 -3.71
N GLY A 110 2.99 -6.56 -3.36
CA GLY A 110 1.95 -7.51 -3.77
C GLY A 110 1.67 -7.42 -5.27
N ALA A 111 1.56 -6.20 -5.77
CA ALA A 111 1.49 -5.84 -7.19
C ALA A 111 1.67 -4.32 -7.30
N VAL A 112 2.14 -3.85 -8.45
CA VAL A 112 2.11 -2.44 -8.85
C VAL A 112 1.74 -2.42 -10.33
N ASP A 113 0.65 -1.75 -10.68
CA ASP A 113 0.18 -1.67 -12.06
C ASP A 113 0.73 -0.40 -12.74
N TYR A 114 1.45 -0.44 -13.87
CA TYR A 114 1.96 -1.63 -14.56
C TYR A 114 3.48 -1.78 -14.44
N HIS A 115 4.22 -0.71 -14.69
CA HIS A 115 5.68 -0.66 -14.59
C HIS A 115 6.09 0.14 -13.36
N ALA A 116 6.85 -0.48 -12.46
CA ALA A 116 7.30 0.10 -11.22
C ALA A 116 8.83 0.31 -11.23
N ARG A 117 9.28 1.47 -10.76
CA ARG A 117 10.68 1.70 -10.36
C ARG A 117 10.71 2.09 -8.89
N VAL A 118 11.70 1.59 -8.17
CA VAL A 118 11.78 1.73 -6.71
C VAL A 118 13.10 2.35 -6.32
N TRP A 119 13.03 3.32 -5.42
CA TRP A 119 14.16 3.93 -4.75
C TRP A 119 14.04 3.76 -3.24
N VAL A 120 15.17 3.57 -2.59
CA VAL A 120 15.29 3.57 -1.13
C VAL A 120 16.37 4.55 -0.74
N ASN A 121 16.03 5.49 0.15
CA ASN A 121 16.92 6.58 0.54
C ASN A 121 17.53 7.29 -0.69
N ASP A 122 16.67 7.57 -1.68
CA ASP A 122 17.01 8.20 -2.98
C ASP A 122 17.94 7.38 -3.89
N GLN A 123 18.27 6.14 -3.54
CA GLN A 123 19.05 5.22 -4.38
C GLN A 123 18.13 4.26 -5.13
N PHE A 124 18.32 4.12 -6.44
CA PHE A 124 17.57 3.16 -7.25
C PHE A 124 17.92 1.73 -6.85
N VAL A 125 16.90 0.90 -6.57
CA VAL A 125 17.09 -0.48 -6.09
C VAL A 125 16.51 -1.53 -7.03
N GLY A 126 15.67 -1.15 -8.00
CA GLY A 126 15.14 -2.07 -8.99
C GLY A 126 13.84 -1.61 -9.63
N GLU A 127 13.38 -2.42 -10.58
CA GLU A 127 12.15 -2.22 -11.33
C GLU A 127 11.40 -3.53 -11.54
N HIS A 128 10.11 -3.43 -11.82
CA HIS A 128 9.24 -4.57 -12.11
C HIS A 128 8.17 -4.17 -13.12
N GLU A 129 7.91 -5.04 -14.09
CA GLU A 129 6.83 -4.87 -15.06
C GLU A 129 5.82 -6.01 -14.87
N GLY A 130 4.56 -5.66 -14.64
CA GLY A 130 3.48 -6.62 -14.40
C GLY A 130 2.54 -6.23 -13.26
N GLY A 131 1.31 -5.80 -13.58
CA GLY A 131 0.29 -5.43 -12.59
C GLY A 131 -0.33 -6.55 -11.76
N HIS A 132 0.05 -7.81 -12.00
CA HIS A 132 -0.60 -8.99 -11.41
C HIS A 132 0.36 -9.95 -10.70
N THR A 133 1.66 -9.63 -10.66
CA THR A 133 2.68 -10.49 -10.06
C THR A 133 3.39 -9.77 -8.92
N PRO A 134 3.61 -10.45 -7.77
CA PRO A 134 4.39 -9.87 -6.70
C PRO A 134 5.87 -9.86 -7.06
N PHE A 135 6.60 -8.89 -6.51
CA PHE A 135 8.05 -8.83 -6.60
C PHE A 135 8.66 -8.43 -5.25
N THR A 136 9.96 -8.68 -5.10
CA THR A 136 10.68 -8.45 -3.86
C THR A 136 12.06 -7.90 -4.16
N ILE A 137 12.46 -6.89 -3.41
CA ILE A 137 13.76 -6.24 -3.54
C ILE A 137 14.49 -6.35 -2.19
N ASP A 138 15.75 -6.76 -2.23
CA ASP A 138 16.64 -6.72 -1.06
C ASP A 138 17.22 -5.32 -0.92
N ILE A 139 16.85 -4.62 0.17
CA ILE A 139 17.23 -3.22 0.40
C ILE A 139 18.36 -3.09 1.41
N THR A 140 18.93 -4.20 1.87
CA THR A 140 19.92 -4.24 2.96
C THR A 140 21.12 -3.34 2.69
N ALA A 141 21.61 -3.32 1.44
CA ALA A 141 22.82 -2.59 1.07
C ALA A 141 22.66 -1.07 1.00
N VAL A 142 21.43 -0.56 0.96
CA VAL A 142 21.11 0.87 0.80
C VAL A 142 20.50 1.49 2.06
N LEU A 143 20.45 0.73 3.16
CA LEU A 143 20.07 1.26 4.47
C LEU A 143 21.16 2.20 4.99
N ASN A 144 20.73 3.18 5.80
CA ASN A 144 21.61 4.13 6.44
C ASN A 144 21.37 4.15 7.96
N ASP A 145 22.27 4.80 8.69
CA ASP A 145 22.25 4.85 10.15
C ASP A 145 21.26 5.87 10.73
N SER A 146 20.37 6.44 9.91
CA SER A 146 19.39 7.44 10.38
C SER A 146 18.29 6.85 11.26
N GLY A 147 18.10 5.52 11.22
CA GLY A 147 17.00 4.82 11.86
C GLY A 147 15.66 4.96 11.13
N MET A 148 15.63 5.71 10.02
CA MET A 148 14.49 5.85 9.13
C MET A 148 14.85 5.37 7.73
N THR A 149 13.89 4.75 7.06
CA THR A 149 14.01 4.36 5.65
C THR A 149 12.92 5.05 4.86
N LYS A 150 13.33 5.74 3.79
CA LYS A 150 12.43 6.35 2.81
C LYS A 150 12.33 5.45 1.58
N VAL A 151 11.13 5.08 1.19
CA VAL A 151 10.84 4.36 -0.06
C VAL A 151 10.06 5.29 -0.97
N THR A 152 10.55 5.41 -2.20
CA THR A 152 9.86 6.12 -3.28
C THR A 152 9.59 5.15 -4.41
N VAL A 153 8.37 5.15 -4.92
CA VAL A 153 7.94 4.27 -6.02
C VAL A 153 7.37 5.15 -7.11
N TRP A 154 7.90 4.98 -8.32
CA TRP A 154 7.26 5.46 -9.53
C TRP A 154 6.47 4.31 -10.14
N ALA A 155 5.22 4.56 -10.49
CA ALA A 155 4.36 3.62 -11.19
C ALA A 155 3.91 4.25 -12.50
N GLN A 156 4.05 3.51 -13.61
CA GLN A 156 3.58 3.92 -14.91
C GLN A 156 2.57 2.92 -15.47
N ASP A 157 1.46 3.43 -15.97
CA ASP A 157 0.38 2.67 -16.58
C ASP A 157 -0.20 3.44 -17.79
N ASP A 158 0.27 3.12 -19.01
CA ASP A 158 -0.28 3.74 -20.23
C ASP A 158 -1.60 3.07 -20.67
N PRO A 159 -2.78 3.70 -20.53
CA PRO A 159 -4.04 3.10 -20.93
C PRO A 159 -4.12 2.79 -22.43
N GLN A 160 -3.24 3.32 -23.28
CA GLN A 160 -3.26 3.09 -24.73
C GLN A 160 -2.30 1.97 -25.18
N ASP A 161 -1.45 1.46 -24.30
CA ASP A 161 -0.57 0.36 -24.66
C ASP A 161 -1.37 -0.94 -24.86
N LEU A 162 -1.43 -1.38 -26.11
CA LEU A 162 -2.16 -2.56 -26.58
C LEU A 162 -1.43 -3.87 -26.29
N ALA A 163 -0.14 -3.83 -25.95
CA ALA A 163 0.63 -5.03 -25.61
C ALA A 163 0.33 -5.53 -24.19
N LYS A 164 -0.23 -4.66 -23.33
CA LYS A 164 -0.58 -5.04 -21.95
C LYS A 164 -1.76 -5.98 -21.91
N PRO A 165 -1.70 -7.03 -21.08
CA PRO A 165 -2.84 -7.90 -20.86
C PRO A 165 -3.95 -7.11 -20.18
N ARG A 166 -5.11 -6.98 -20.83
CA ARG A 166 -6.28 -6.29 -20.30
C ARG A 166 -7.41 -7.27 -20.03
N GLY A 167 -7.95 -7.18 -18.82
CA GLY A 167 -9.19 -7.87 -18.43
C GLY A 167 -10.39 -6.95 -18.61
N LYS A 168 -10.89 -6.40 -17.50
CA LYS A 168 -12.03 -5.48 -17.47
C LYS A 168 -11.65 -4.00 -17.61
N GLN A 169 -10.35 -3.68 -17.78
CA GLN A 169 -9.87 -2.32 -17.95
C GLN A 169 -10.12 -1.83 -19.38
N ASP A 170 -10.66 -0.63 -19.52
CA ASP A 170 -10.88 0.05 -20.81
C ASP A 170 -9.74 1.05 -21.08
N TRP A 171 -9.41 1.29 -22.35
CA TRP A 171 -8.44 2.32 -22.76
C TRP A 171 -9.10 3.69 -22.98
N GLN A 172 -10.44 3.75 -22.91
CA GLN A 172 -11.23 4.97 -22.94
C GLN A 172 -11.72 5.33 -21.54
N LEU A 173 -11.94 6.62 -21.30
CA LEU A 173 -12.38 7.14 -20.00
C LEU A 173 -13.79 6.63 -19.63
N GLU A 174 -14.67 6.58 -20.62
CA GLU A 174 -16.02 6.04 -20.47
C GLU A 174 -16.05 4.62 -21.01
N PRO A 175 -16.53 3.63 -20.23
CA PRO A 175 -16.68 2.27 -20.70
C PRO A 175 -17.54 2.22 -21.96
N HIS A 176 -17.00 1.70 -23.06
CA HIS A 176 -17.64 1.82 -24.36
C HIS A 176 -18.09 0.47 -24.94
N SER A 177 -17.46 -0.63 -24.54
CA SER A 177 -17.74 -1.98 -25.06
C SER A 177 -17.17 -3.07 -24.14
N ILE A 178 -17.58 -4.32 -24.37
CA ILE A 178 -16.97 -5.49 -23.74
C ILE A 178 -16.07 -6.13 -24.80
N TRP A 179 -14.76 -6.06 -24.58
CA TRP A 179 -13.76 -6.61 -25.49
C TRP A 179 -13.33 -8.01 -25.03
N TYR A 180 -13.28 -8.97 -25.97
CA TYR A 180 -12.70 -10.30 -25.77
C TYR A 180 -11.60 -10.48 -26.82
N PRO A 181 -10.33 -10.71 -26.43
CA PRO A 181 -9.23 -10.98 -27.36
C PRO A 181 -9.41 -12.27 -28.17
#